data_AF-A0A2J7V4L0-F1
#
_entry.id   AF-A0A2J7V4L0-F1
#
_cell.length_a   1.000
_cell.length_b   1.000
_cell.length_c   1.000
_cell.angle_alpha   90.00
_cell.angle_beta   90.00
_cell.angle_gamma   90.00
#
_symmetry.space_group_name_H-M   'P 1'
#
loop_
_entity.id
_entity.type
_entity.pdbx_description
1 polymer ?
#
loop_
_entity_poly.entity_id
_entity_poly.type
_entity_poly.pdbx_seq_one_letter_code
_entity_poly.pdbx_strand_id
1 'polypeptide(L)'
;MNYEVDFLPVGEGSGDAIVIRYGDDTNGYLLHVVDGGRTETANTIIRHINRYYPGYFVNHMVLSHADNGSCDRAHWRDGAFPRR
;
A
#
# COMPACT_ATOMS: atom_id res chain seq x y z
N MET A 1 19.24 -5.56 8.30
CA MET A 1 17.79 -5.26 8.43
C MET A 1 17.60 -3.81 8.03
N ASN A 2 16.95 -3.58 6.89
CA ASN A 2 16.72 -2.26 6.32
C ASN A 2 15.22 -2.01 6.22
N TYR A 3 14.82 -0.74 6.25
CA TYR A 3 13.43 -0.35 6.09
C TYR A 3 13.29 1.00 5.37
N GLU A 4 12.17 1.17 4.67
CA GLU A 4 11.75 2.37 3.95
C GLU A 4 10.27 2.61 4.27
N VAL A 5 9.91 3.88 4.50
CA VAL A 5 8.53 4.30 4.82
C VAL A 5 8.17 5.50 3.97
N ASP A 6 7.18 5.32 3.09
CA ASP A 6 6.69 6.36 2.20
C ASP A 6 5.31 6.83 2.67
N PHE A 7 5.18 8.12 2.96
CA PHE A 7 3.91 8.78 3.22
C PHE A 7 3.36 9.35 1.92
N LEU A 8 2.24 8.83 1.46
CA LEU A 8 1.63 9.24 0.20
C LEU A 8 0.57 10.32 0.42
N PRO A 9 0.52 11.35 -0.43
CA PRO A 9 -0.53 12.35 -0.37
C PRO A 9 -1.87 11.70 -0.78
N VAL A 10 -2.91 11.89 0.04
CA VAL A 10 -4.23 11.28 -0.18
C VAL A 10 -5.22 12.14 -0.97
N GLY A 11 -4.80 13.33 -1.43
CA GLY A 11 -5.67 14.25 -2.18
C GLY A 11 -6.64 15.03 -1.28
N GLU A 12 -7.81 15.37 -1.82
CA GLU A 12 -8.87 16.11 -1.10
C GLU A 12 -9.59 15.17 -0.11
N GLY A 13 -9.33 15.34 1.20
CA GLY A 13 -10.01 14.61 2.27
C GLY A 13 -9.08 14.18 3.40
N SER A 14 -9.63 13.45 4.37
CA SER A 14 -8.87 12.79 5.44
C SER A 14 -8.63 11.33 5.07
N GLY A 15 -7.38 10.90 5.15
CA GLY A 15 -6.96 9.52 4.99
C GLY A 15 -5.45 9.44 5.04
N ASP A 16 -4.93 8.29 5.42
CA ASP A 16 -3.50 8.00 5.33
C ASP A 16 -3.27 6.92 4.27
N ALA A 17 -2.11 6.99 3.63
CA ALA A 17 -1.65 5.99 2.68
C ALA A 17 -0.15 5.85 2.88
N ILE A 18 0.26 4.76 3.53
CA ILE A 18 1.65 4.54 3.91
C ILE A 18 2.12 3.24 3.28
N VAL A 19 3.25 3.28 2.58
CA VAL A 19 3.92 2.09 2.05
C VAL A 19 5.17 1.84 2.87
N ILE A 20 5.30 0.61 3.39
CA ILE A 20 6.43 0.21 4.20
C ILE A 20 7.12 -0.96 3.50
N ARG A 21 8.40 -0.81 3.19
CA ARG A 21 9.25 -1.92 2.77
C ARG A 21 10.24 -2.24 3.87
N TYR A 22 10.37 -3.51 4.23
CA TYR A 22 11.35 -3.93 5.23
C TYR A 22 11.88 -5.32 4.91
N GLY A 23 13.15 -5.55 5.22
CA GLY A 23 13.82 -6.78 4.82
C GLY A 23 15.34 -6.72 4.88
N ASP A 24 15.95 -7.80 4.42
CA ASP A 24 17.38 -7.91 4.24
C ASP A 24 17.69 -8.72 2.98
N ASP A 25 18.95 -8.68 2.56
CA ASP A 25 19.37 -9.30 1.30
C ASP A 25 19.41 -10.84 1.37
N THR A 26 19.28 -11.42 2.57
CA THR A 26 19.31 -12.88 2.79
C THR A 26 17.91 -13.49 2.75
N ASN A 27 16.93 -12.85 3.38
CA ASN A 27 15.56 -13.32 3.52
C ASN A 27 14.60 -12.66 2.52
N GLY A 28 15.06 -11.61 1.83
CA GLY A 28 14.25 -10.79 0.95
C GLY A 28 13.51 -9.68 1.70
N TYR A 29 12.76 -8.91 0.91
CA TYR A 29 12.01 -7.76 1.40
C TYR A 29 10.51 -7.99 1.27
N LEU A 30 9.78 -7.49 2.26
CA LEU A 30 8.32 -7.50 2.30
C LEU A 30 7.80 -6.09 2.08
N LEU A 31 6.64 -5.98 1.43
CA LEU A 31 5.93 -4.73 1.20
C LEU A 31 4.60 -4.74 1.95
N HIS A 32 4.40 -3.77 2.83
CA HIS A 32 3.15 -3.53 3.54
C HIS A 32 2.52 -2.22 3.09
N VAL A 33 1.20 -2.19 3.07
CA VAL A 33 0.42 -0.96 2.89
C VAL A 33 -0.39 -0.75 4.16
N VAL A 34 -0.26 0.43 4.78
CA VAL A 34 -1.06 0.85 5.93
C VAL A 34 -1.98 1.96 5.48
N ASP A 35 -3.27 1.73 5.66
CA ASP A 35 -4.38 2.54 5.20
C ASP A 35 -4.40 2.74 3.67
N GLY A 36 -5.56 2.48 3.07
CA GLY A 36 -5.70 2.41 1.60
C GLY A 36 -6.27 3.68 0.98
N GLY A 37 -6.66 4.64 1.81
CA GLY A 37 -7.50 5.77 1.44
C GLY A 37 -8.78 5.34 0.68
N ARG A 38 -9.40 6.32 0.01
CA ARG A 38 -10.57 6.11 -0.86
C ARG A 38 -10.15 5.51 -2.21
N THR A 39 -11.12 5.14 -3.04
CA THR A 39 -10.93 4.61 -4.40
C THR A 39 -9.92 5.41 -5.24
N GLU A 40 -9.91 6.73 -5.11
CA GLU A 40 -8.99 7.64 -5.81
C GLU A 40 -7.54 7.51 -5.31
N THR A 41 -7.35 7.34 -4.00
CA THR A 41 -6.05 7.13 -3.35
C THR A 41 -5.42 5.82 -3.76
N ALA A 42 -6.23 4.76 -3.96
CA ALA A 42 -5.76 3.45 -4.39
C ALA A 42 -4.91 3.52 -5.68
N ASN A 43 -5.33 4.32 -6.67
CA ASN A 43 -4.57 4.51 -7.90
C ASN A 43 -3.21 5.18 -7.66
N THR A 44 -3.11 6.11 -6.71
CA THR A 44 -1.85 6.74 -6.33
C THR A 44 -0.91 5.71 -5.70
N ILE A 45 -1.42 4.85 -4.81
CA ILE A 45 -0.61 3.79 -4.19
C ILE A 45 -0.14 2.78 -5.24
N ILE A 46 -1.02 2.33 -6.14
CA ILE A 46 -0.67 1.39 -7.22
C ILE A 46 0.43 1.98 -8.12
N ARG A 47 0.30 3.25 -8.53
CA ARG A 47 1.33 3.91 -9.34
C ARG A 47 2.66 4.03 -8.59
N HIS A 48 2.62 4.38 -7.30
CA HIS A 48 3.82 4.49 -6.46
C HIS A 48 4.53 3.13 -6.36
N ILE A 49 3.80 2.07 -6.03
CA ILE A 49 4.37 0.72 -5.91
C ILE A 49 4.96 0.25 -7.24
N ASN A 50 4.25 0.41 -8.35
CA ASN A 50 4.76 0.01 -9.66
C ASN A 50 5.99 0.82 -10.10
N ARG A 51 6.14 2.07 -9.62
CA ARG A 51 7.27 2.93 -9.95
C ARG A 51 8.51 2.64 -9.11
N TYR A 52 8.36 2.48 -7.79
CA TYR A 52 9.47 2.40 -6.85
C TYR A 52 9.77 0.97 -6.36
N TYR A 53 8.77 0.08 -6.41
CA TYR A 53 8.88 -1.31 -5.98
C TYR A 53 8.46 -2.28 -7.10
N PRO A 54 9.03 -2.19 -8.31
CA PRO A 54 8.65 -3.06 -9.42
C PRO A 54 8.90 -4.53 -9.07
N GLY A 55 7.90 -5.39 -9.35
CA GLY A 55 7.96 -6.82 -9.05
C GLY A 55 7.65 -7.20 -7.61
N TYR A 56 7.35 -6.23 -6.73
CA TYR A 56 6.88 -6.53 -5.38
C TYR A 56 5.40 -6.90 -5.35
N PHE A 57 5.06 -7.72 -4.37
CA PHE A 57 3.69 -8.06 -3.99
C PHE A 57 3.38 -7.37 -2.67
N VAL A 58 2.19 -6.80 -2.52
CA VAL A 58 1.73 -6.34 -1.20
C VAL A 58 1.51 -7.57 -0.32
N ASN A 59 2.38 -7.77 0.67
CA ASN A 59 2.33 -8.91 1.57
C ASN A 59 1.22 -8.74 2.62
N HIS A 60 1.06 -7.52 3.13
CA HIS A 60 0.05 -7.21 4.13
C HIS A 60 -0.58 -5.86 3.87
N MET A 61 -1.89 -5.79 4.11
CA MET A 61 -2.65 -4.54 4.13
C MET A 61 -3.22 -4.37 5.53
N VAL A 62 -2.84 -3.30 6.21
CA VAL A 62 -3.26 -3.00 7.58
C VAL A 62 -4.19 -1.79 7.53
N LEU A 63 -5.30 -1.88 8.25
CA LEU A 63 -6.24 -0.78 8.42
C LEU A 63 -6.20 -0.32 9.86
N SER A 64 -5.90 0.95 10.09
CA SER A 64 -5.86 1.54 11.42
C SER A 64 -7.25 1.62 12.05
N HIS A 65 -8.27 1.94 11.23
CA HIS A 65 -9.67 1.91 11.62
C HIS A 65 -10.59 1.51 10.45
N ALA A 66 -11.78 1.00 10.77
CA ALA A 66 -12.78 0.54 9.81
C ALA A 66 -13.92 1.55 9.64
N ASP A 67 -13.57 2.82 9.42
CA ASP A 67 -14.54 3.83 9.02
C ASP A 67 -14.72 3.88 7.49
N ASN A 68 -15.78 4.56 7.04
CA ASN A 68 -16.13 4.66 5.62
C ASN A 68 -15.08 5.44 4.78
N GLY A 69 -14.02 5.97 5.38
CA GLY A 69 -12.98 6.76 4.71
C GLY A 69 -11.66 6.01 4.47
N SER A 70 -11.33 5.05 5.34
CA SER A 70 -9.96 4.49 5.42
C SER A 70 -9.72 3.26 4.53
N CYS A 71 -10.78 2.56 4.08
CA CYS A 71 -10.60 1.42 3.19
C CYS A 71 -11.82 1.07 2.33
N ASP A 72 -11.70 1.28 1.03
CA ASP A 72 -12.57 0.63 0.05
C ASP A 72 -11.94 -0.72 -0.38
N ARG A 73 -12.18 -1.76 0.43
CA ARG A 73 -11.61 -3.11 0.25
C ARG A 73 -11.96 -3.76 -1.09
N ALA A 74 -13.03 -3.31 -1.75
CA ALA A 74 -13.47 -3.85 -3.03
C ALA A 74 -12.43 -3.60 -4.13
N HIS A 75 -11.82 -2.41 -4.15
CA HIS A 75 -10.89 -2.03 -5.21
C HIS A 75 -9.54 -2.79 -5.14
N TRP A 76 -9.12 -3.17 -3.94
CA TRP A 76 -7.89 -3.93 -3.71
C TRP A 76 -8.01 -5.42 -4.04
N ARG A 77 -9.23 -5.98 -4.09
CA ARG A 77 -9.47 -7.42 -4.32
C ARG A 77 -9.52 -7.83 -5.79
N ASP A 78 -9.76 -6.88 -6.71
CA ASP A 78 -10.16 -7.19 -8.09
C ASP A 78 -9.09 -6.94 -9.17
N GLY A 79 -7.80 -7.08 -8.81
CA GLY A 79 -6.74 -7.26 -9.83
C GLY A 79 -5.68 -6.16 -9.90
N ALA A 80 -5.56 -5.31 -8.88
CA ALA A 80 -4.52 -4.29 -8.80
C ALA A 80 -3.10 -4.85 -8.58
N PHE A 81 -2.97 -6.06 -8.02
CA PHE A 81 -1.67 -6.67 -7.75
C PHE A 81 -1.65 -8.12 -8.23
N PRO A 82 -0.53 -8.59 -8.79
CA PRO A 82 -0.38 -10.00 -9.13
C PRO A 82 -0.64 -10.83 -7.87
N ARG A 83 -1.46 -11.87 -7.98
CA ARG A 83 -1.62 -12.85 -6.90
C ARG A 83 -0.52 -13.89 -7.03
N ARG A 84 -0.02 -14.40 -5.90
CA ARG A 84 0.80 -15.63 -5.92
C ARG A 84 -0.04 -16.82 -6.34
#